data_AF-A0A7K0PMU7-F1
#
_entry.id   AF-A0A7K0PMU7-F1
#
_cell.length_a   1.000
_cell.length_b   1.000
_cell.length_c   1.000
_cell.angle_alpha   90.00
_cell.angle_beta   90.00
_cell.angle_gamma   90.00
#
_symmetry.space_group_name_H-M   'P 1'
#
loop_
_entity.id
_entity.type
_entity.pdbx_description
1 polymer ?
#
loop_
_entity_poly.entity_id
_entity_poly.type
_entity_poly.pdbx_seq_one_letter_code
_entity_poly.pdbx_strand_id
1 'polypeptide(L)'
;GQCVLHSTGMTCPMTCPKTLRNGPCGGVREDGHCEVKPEMRCVWVKAYDRKVSLPLPTVWKEHYNDLRPPVDMQLKGTSSWVNLITKRDQQTPAGWAKRQEETHSH
;
A
#
# COMPACT_ATOMS: atom_id res chain seq x y z
N GLY A 1 3.37 10.34 -7.60
CA GLY A 1 2.72 9.10 -7.14
C GLY A 1 2.29 9.25 -5.70
N GLN A 2 1.54 8.29 -5.17
CA GLN A 2 1.18 8.21 -3.75
C GLN A 2 1.76 6.92 -3.15
N CYS A 3 2.94 7.02 -2.55
CA CYS A 3 3.68 5.85 -2.07
C CYS A 3 3.11 5.32 -0.74
N VAL A 4 3.06 4.00 -0.58
CA VAL A 4 2.57 3.32 0.64
C VAL A 4 3.47 2.17 1.08
N LEU A 5 4.76 2.19 0.68
CA LEU A 5 5.70 1.08 0.88
C LEU A 5 5.86 0.70 2.36
N HIS A 6 6.06 1.68 3.23
CA HIS A 6 6.25 1.45 4.67
C HIS A 6 5.06 0.69 5.28
N SER A 7 3.86 0.92 4.75
CA SER A 7 2.63 0.32 5.22
C SER A 7 2.29 -1.03 4.58
N THR A 8 3.09 -1.49 3.62
CA THR A 8 2.79 -2.68 2.78
C THR A 8 3.98 -3.64 2.73
N GLY A 9 4.66 -3.83 3.87
CA GLY A 9 5.80 -4.75 3.96
C GLY A 9 6.93 -4.39 2.98
N MET A 10 7.10 -3.09 2.70
CA MET A 10 8.04 -2.57 1.71
C MET A 10 7.83 -3.16 0.30
N THR A 11 6.57 -3.44 -0.07
CA THR A 11 6.18 -3.97 -1.38
C THR A 11 5.18 -3.04 -2.06
N CYS A 12 5.47 -2.59 -3.28
CA CYS A 12 4.57 -1.68 -3.99
C CYS A 12 3.30 -2.41 -4.46
N PRO A 13 2.10 -2.11 -3.92
CA PRO A 13 0.87 -2.82 -4.29
C PRO A 13 0.43 -2.50 -5.72
N MET A 14 0.86 -1.37 -6.27
CA MET A 14 0.57 -0.94 -7.64
C MET A 14 1.27 -1.78 -8.72
N THR A 15 2.16 -2.71 -8.32
CA THR A 15 2.74 -3.71 -9.23
C THR A 15 1.80 -4.90 -9.49
N CYS A 16 0.67 -4.99 -8.76
CA CYS A 16 -0.40 -5.92 -9.09
C CYS A 16 -0.97 -5.62 -10.48
N PRO A 17 -1.21 -6.63 -11.34
CA PRO A 17 -1.84 -6.43 -12.65
C PRO A 17 -3.22 -5.75 -12.58
N LYS A 18 -3.93 -5.93 -11.46
CA LYS A 18 -5.23 -5.30 -11.19
C LYS A 18 -5.13 -3.94 -10.50
N THR A 19 -3.92 -3.46 -10.21
CA THR A 19 -3.65 -2.16 -9.58
C THR A 19 -4.37 -1.94 -8.23
N LEU A 20 -4.68 -3.02 -7.50
CA LEU A 20 -5.38 -2.94 -6.21
C LEU A 20 -4.47 -2.41 -5.11
N ARG A 21 -4.88 -1.28 -4.53
CA ARG A 21 -4.17 -0.61 -3.43
C ARG A 21 -4.56 -1.09 -2.03
N ASN A 22 -5.71 -1.74 -1.89
CA ASN A 22 -6.24 -2.22 -0.61
C ASN A 22 -6.47 -3.73 -0.69
N GLY A 23 -5.51 -4.52 -0.19
CA GLY A 23 -5.64 -5.96 -0.02
C GLY A 23 -5.59 -6.80 -1.31
N PRO A 24 -5.52 -8.14 -1.17
CA PRO A 24 -5.52 -9.08 -2.28
C PRO A 24 -6.84 -9.06 -3.05
N CYS A 25 -6.80 -9.40 -4.34
CA CYS A 25 -7.95 -9.37 -5.23
C CYS A 25 -8.93 -10.56 -5.10
N GLY A 26 -8.71 -11.47 -4.14
CA GLY A 26 -9.37 -12.79 -4.08
C GLY A 26 -8.80 -13.82 -5.06
N GLY A 27 -8.18 -13.39 -6.16
CA GLY A 27 -7.55 -14.23 -7.18
C GLY A 27 -6.13 -14.71 -6.85
N VAL A 28 -5.87 -15.06 -5.59
CA VAL A 28 -4.58 -15.65 -5.19
C VAL A 28 -4.70 -17.17 -5.33
N ARG A 29 -3.80 -17.76 -6.12
CA ARG A 29 -3.74 -19.22 -6.31
C ARG A 29 -3.24 -19.90 -5.04
N GLU A 30 -3.47 -21.21 -4.91
CA GLU A 30 -3.06 -21.99 -3.74
C GLU A 30 -1.54 -21.94 -3.48
N ASP A 31 -0.74 -21.81 -4.54
CA ASP A 31 0.72 -21.64 -4.49
C ASP A 31 1.17 -20.20 -4.14
N GLY A 32 0.23 -19.29 -3.88
CA GLY A 32 0.48 -17.88 -3.58
C GLY A 32 0.73 -16.99 -4.80
N HIS A 33 0.55 -17.48 -6.03
CA HIS A 33 0.73 -16.71 -7.26
C HIS A 33 -0.55 -15.98 -7.70
N CYS A 34 -0.39 -15.03 -8.63
CA CYS A 34 -1.48 -14.26 -9.18
C CYS A 34 -2.30 -15.09 -10.19
N GLU A 35 -3.63 -14.98 -10.18
CA GLU A 35 -4.48 -15.62 -11.20
C GLU A 35 -4.24 -15.10 -12.63
N VAL A 36 -3.90 -13.80 -12.77
CA VAL A 36 -3.75 -13.13 -14.07
C VAL A 36 -2.37 -13.40 -14.67
N LYS A 37 -1.35 -13.53 -13.81
CA LYS A 37 0.05 -13.76 -14.17
C LYS A 37 0.60 -14.89 -13.30
N PRO A 38 0.39 -16.17 -13.69
CA PRO A 38 0.73 -17.32 -12.86
C PRO A 38 2.22 -17.40 -12.45
N GLU A 39 3.12 -16.82 -13.24
CA GLU A 39 4.55 -16.71 -12.96
C GLU A 39 4.91 -15.66 -11.88
N MET A 40 3.96 -14.78 -11.54
CA MET A 40 4.15 -13.69 -10.57
C MET A 40 3.58 -14.09 -9.21
N ARG A 41 4.42 -14.09 -8.17
CA ARG A 41 3.94 -14.18 -6.78
C ARG A 41 3.02 -13.00 -6.46
N CYS A 42 1.87 -13.27 -5.84
CA CYS A 42 0.91 -12.23 -5.49
C CYS A 42 1.57 -11.14 -4.62
N VAL A 43 1.40 -9.87 -5.00
CA VAL A 43 2.06 -8.75 -4.32
C VAL A 43 1.67 -8.63 -2.85
N TRP A 44 0.43 -8.99 -2.51
CA TRP A 44 -0.07 -8.94 -1.13
C TRP A 44 0.41 -10.12 -0.28
N VAL A 45 0.55 -11.31 -0.87
CA VAL A 45 1.22 -12.44 -0.21
C VAL A 45 2.68 -12.07 0.06
N LYS A 46 3.40 -11.54 -0.93
CA LYS A 46 4.78 -11.04 -0.76
C LYS A 46 4.88 -9.95 0.32
N ALA A 47 3.93 -9.03 0.36
CA ALA A 47 3.88 -7.96 1.36
C ALA A 47 3.68 -8.53 2.77
N TYR A 48 2.79 -9.52 2.94
CA TYR A 48 2.61 -10.23 4.21
C TYR A 48 3.88 -10.96 4.64
N ASP A 49 4.49 -11.75 3.75
CA ASP A 49 5.73 -12.48 4.03
C ASP A 49 6.84 -11.53 4.51
N ARG A 50 6.97 -10.36 3.86
CA ARG A 50 7.95 -9.33 4.22
C ARG A 50 7.61 -8.61 5.51
N LYS A 51 6.33 -8.34 5.80
CA LYS A 51 5.88 -7.80 7.08
C LYS A 51 6.34 -8.70 8.23
N VAL A 52 6.21 -10.01 8.06
CA VAL A 52 6.57 -11.02 9.08
C VAL A 52 8.09 -11.17 9.18
N SER A 53 8.78 -11.32 8.06
CA SER A 53 10.21 -11.67 8.02
C SER A 53 11.17 -10.50 8.26
N LEU A 54 10.81 -9.28 7.85
CA LEU A 54 11.72 -8.14 7.94
C LEU A 54 11.69 -7.48 9.34
N PRO A 55 12.82 -6.91 9.79
CA PRO A 55 12.90 -6.13 11.02
C PRO A 55 12.32 -4.71 10.81
N LEU A 56 11.02 -4.63 10.49
CA LEU A 56 10.29 -3.38 10.37
C LEU A 56 9.76 -2.91 11.74
N PRO A 57 9.59 -1.59 11.95
CA PRO A 57 8.91 -1.07 13.14
C PRO A 57 7.53 -1.70 13.34
N THR A 58 7.14 -1.96 14.60
CA THR A 58 5.83 -2.58 14.92
C THR A 58 4.66 -1.79 14.32
N VAL A 59 4.70 -0.46 14.44
CA VAL A 59 3.71 0.45 13.86
C VAL A 59 3.55 0.23 12.34
N TRP A 60 4.65 0.01 11.61
CA TRP A 60 4.59 -0.25 10.17
C TRP A 60 3.98 -1.62 9.84
N LYS A 61 4.20 -2.62 10.70
CA LYS A 61 3.59 -3.94 10.56
C LYS A 61 2.08 -3.88 10.77
N GLU A 62 1.62 -3.03 11.69
CA GLU A 62 0.20 -2.80 11.97
C GLU A 62 -0.51 -2.11 10.80
N HIS A 63 0.14 -1.13 10.18
CA HIS A 63 -0.41 -0.42 9.02
C HIS A 63 -0.76 -1.33 7.83
N TYR A 64 -0.24 -2.55 7.75
CA TYR A 64 -0.61 -3.51 6.71
C TYR A 64 -2.13 -3.74 6.61
N ASN A 65 -2.83 -3.70 7.76
CA ASN A 65 -4.27 -3.92 7.83
C ASN A 65 -5.10 -2.64 7.60
N ASP A 66 -4.46 -1.49 7.39
CA ASP A 66 -5.15 -0.23 7.20
C ASP A 66 -5.92 -0.20 5.88
N LEU A 67 -7.22 0.12 5.96
CA LEU A 67 -7.97 0.55 4.80
C LEU A 67 -7.53 1.98 4.43
N ARG A 68 -7.06 2.18 3.19
CA ARG A 68 -6.59 3.48 2.71
C ARG A 68 -7.62 4.14 1.81
N PRO A 69 -7.62 5.49 1.74
CA PRO A 69 -8.40 6.20 0.74
C PRO A 69 -8.06 5.70 -0.66
N PRO A 70 -9.00 5.83 -1.62
CA PRO A 70 -8.74 5.52 -3.01
C PRO A 70 -7.52 6.31 -3.51
N VAL A 71 -6.77 5.70 -4.43
CA VAL A 71 -5.60 6.34 -5.03
C VAL A 71 -6.02 7.56 -5.86
N ASP A 72 -5.34 8.67 -5.66
CA ASP A 72 -5.44 9.82 -6.54
C ASP A 72 -4.64 9.56 -7.81
N MET A 73 -5.36 9.27 -8.90
CA MET A 73 -4.79 9.01 -10.21
C MET A 73 -4.20 10.25 -10.87
N GLN A 74 -4.54 11.47 -10.43
CA GLN A 74 -3.94 12.72 -10.91
C GLN A 74 -2.46 12.81 -10.52
N LEU A 75 -2.03 12.07 -9.49
CA LEU A 75 -0.64 12.00 -9.05
C LEU A 75 0.16 10.88 -9.73
N LYS A 76 -0.41 10.16 -10.72
CA LYS A 76 0.34 9.16 -11.48
C LYS A 76 1.48 9.84 -12.26
N GLY A 77 2.68 9.25 -12.27
CA GLY A 77 3.85 9.79 -12.98
C GLY A 77 4.59 10.94 -12.28
N THR A 78 4.04 11.54 -11.22
CA THR A 78 4.74 12.58 -10.44
C THR A 78 5.68 11.97 -9.37
N SER A 79 6.59 12.76 -8.80
CA SER A 79 7.47 12.31 -7.69
C SER A 79 6.66 12.04 -6.41
N SER A 80 6.80 10.87 -5.80
CA SER A 80 6.14 10.55 -4.53
C SER A 80 6.66 11.39 -3.36
N TRP A 81 7.96 11.71 -3.36
CA TRP A 81 8.57 12.54 -2.32
C TRP A 81 8.07 13.99 -2.36
N VAL A 82 7.97 14.57 -3.55
CA VAL A 82 7.41 15.93 -3.71
C VAL A 82 5.96 15.96 -3.24
N ASN A 83 5.17 14.95 -3.56
CA ASN A 83 3.77 14.90 -3.13
C ASN A 83 3.63 14.73 -1.61
N LEU A 84 4.52 13.97 -0.97
CA LEU A 84 4.57 13.82 0.49
C LEU A 84 4.88 15.15 1.18
N ILE A 85 5.93 15.84 0.74
CA ILE A 85 6.37 17.12 1.33
C ILE A 85 5.30 18.21 1.11
N THR A 86 4.65 18.23 -0.06
CA THR A 86 3.57 19.17 -0.38
C THR A 86 2.20 18.73 0.14
N LYS A 87 2.11 17.59 0.85
CA LYS A 87 0.88 16.97 1.36
C LYS A 87 -0.21 16.70 0.31
N ARG A 88 0.17 16.65 -0.98
CA ARG A 88 -0.75 16.33 -2.09
C ARG A 88 -1.22 14.88 -2.01
N ASP A 89 -0.39 13.98 -1.49
CA ASP A 89 -0.75 12.57 -1.31
C ASP A 89 -1.66 12.30 -0.11
N GLN A 90 -1.87 13.29 0.76
CA GLN A 90 -2.77 13.22 1.92
C GLN A 90 -4.19 13.76 1.61
N GLN A 91 -4.42 14.30 0.42
CA GLN A 91 -5.75 14.78 0.02
C GLN A 91 -6.68 13.60 -0.24
N THR A 92 -7.81 13.55 0.48
CA THR A 92 -8.80 12.47 0.37
C THR A 92 -10.11 13.00 -0.23
N PRO A 93 -10.85 12.19 -1.01
CA PRO A 93 -12.15 12.58 -1.53
C PRO A 93 -13.17 12.89 -0.41
N ALA A 94 -14.23 13.62 -0.77
CA ALA A 94 -15.36 13.84 0.11
C ALA A 94 -15.95 12.51 0.61
N GLY A 95 -16.29 12.44 1.89
CA GLY A 95 -16.80 11.23 2.54
C GLY A 95 -15.73 10.29 3.11
N TRP A 96 -14.44 10.53 2.85
CA TRP A 96 -13.37 9.83 3.56
C TRP A 96 -12.97 10.60 4.81
N ALA A 97 -13.14 10.00 5.99
CA ALA A 97 -12.68 10.61 7.23
C ALA A 97 -11.15 10.80 7.17
N LYS A 98 -10.69 12.03 7.42
CA LYS A 98 -9.25 12.26 7.61
C LYS A 98 -8.82 11.44 8.82
N ARG A 99 -7.92 10.49 8.60
CA ARG A 99 -7.29 9.74 9.71
C ARG A 99 -6.66 10.80 10.60
N GLN A 100 -7.05 10.86 11.88
CA GLN A 100 -6.36 11.75 12.80
C GLN A 100 -4.89 11.30 12.81
N GLU A 101 -3.99 12.20 12.44
CA GLU A 101 -2.57 12.01 12.65
C GLU A 101 -2.39 11.90 14.17
N GLU A 102 -2.30 10.68 14.68
CA GLU A 102 -1.76 10.45 16.00
C GLU A 102 -0.32 10.94 15.96
N THR A 103 -0.14 12.18 16.40
CA THR A 103 1.13 12.80 16.74
C THR A 103 1.85 11.90 17.73
N HIS A 104 2.59 10.93 17.21
CA HIS A 104 3.66 10.29 17.96
C HIS A 104 4.79 11.30 17.98
N SER A 105 4.74 12.16 18.99
CA SER A 105 5.85 13.01 19.41
C SER A 105 7.10 12.15 19.50
N HIS A 106 8.18 12.65 18.90
CA HIS A 106 9.54 12.14 19.04
C HIS A 106 9.95 11.99 20.51
#